data_AF-A0A1H7JSB1-F1
#
_entry.id   AF-A0A1H7JSB1-F1
#
_cell.length_a   1.000
_cell.length_b   1.000
_cell.length_c   1.000
_cell.angle_alpha   90.00
_cell.angle_beta   90.00
_cell.angle_gamma   90.00
#
_symmetry.space_group_name_H-M   'P 1'
#
loop_
_entity.id
_entity.type
_entity.pdbx_description
1 polymer ?
#
loop_
_entity_poly.entity_id
_entity_poly.type
_entity_poly.pdbx_seq_one_letter_code
_entity_poly.pdbx_strand_id
1 'polypeptide(L)' 'MVGINFAFTEADCLKKAQAQFKRDYKSVELTGISIYIKPKERRIYYVANGDKVGSTEL' A
#
# COMPACT_ATOMS: atom_id res chain seq x y z
N MET A 1 -13.02 -15.17 -24.28
CA MET A 1 -12.06 -14.05 -24.31
C MET A 1 -11.61 -13.82 -22.88
N VAL A 2 -10.35 -14.12 -22.56
CA VAL A 2 -9.81 -13.93 -21.21
C VAL A 2 -9.55 -12.43 -21.04
N GLY A 3 -10.54 -11.72 -20.48
CA GLY A 3 -10.32 -10.36 -20.01
C GLY A 3 -9.46 -10.45 -18.75
N ILE A 4 -8.15 -10.29 -18.90
CA ILE A 4 -7.26 -10.03 -17.76
C ILE A 4 -7.70 -8.67 -17.22
N ASN A 5 -8.64 -8.70 -16.27
CA ASN A 5 -8.94 -7.55 -15.45
C ASN A 5 -7.66 -7.31 -14.67
N PHE A 6 -6.98 -6.18 -14.90
CA PHE A 6 -5.93 -5.69 -14.02
C PHE A 6 -6.58 -5.34 -12.67
N ALA A 7 -6.99 -6.39 -11.95
CA ALA A 7 -7.54 -6.30 -10.62
C ALA A 7 -6.36 -6.00 -9.71
N PHE A 8 -6.08 -4.70 -9.53
CA PHE A 8 -5.33 -4.21 -8.38
C PHE A 8 -6.12 -4.64 -7.15
N THR A 9 -5.90 -5.87 -6.71
CA THR A 9 -6.56 -6.41 -5.54
C THR A 9 -6.00 -5.67 -4.34
N GLU A 10 -6.85 -5.41 -3.35
CA GLU A 10 -6.42 -4.73 -2.12
C GLU A 10 -5.20 -5.42 -1.49
N ALA A 11 -5.09 -6.74 -1.63
CA ALA A 11 -3.94 -7.53 -1.21
C ALA A 11 -2.61 -7.12 -1.91
N ASP A 12 -2.62 -6.81 -3.21
CA ASP A 12 -1.42 -6.37 -3.92
C ASP A 12 -1.00 -4.96 -3.49
N CYS A 13 -1.98 -4.06 -3.37
CA CYS A 13 -1.76 -2.72 -2.86
C CYS A 13 -1.23 -2.72 -1.42
N LEU A 14 -1.73 -3.64 -0.60
CA LEU A 14 -1.31 -3.81 0.79
C LEU A 14 0.12 -4.33 0.85
N LYS A 15 0.51 -5.29 0.01
CA LYS A 15 1.91 -5.73 -0.11
C LYS A 15 2.84 -4.60 -0.53
N LYS A 16 2.44 -3.76 -1.50
CA LYS A 16 3.21 -2.58 -1.93
C LYS A 16 3.40 -1.57 -0.80
N ALA A 17 2.33 -1.24 -0.08
CA ALA A 17 2.38 -0.33 1.06
C ALA A 17 3.27 -0.88 2.19
N GLN A 18 3.15 -2.17 2.51
CA GLN A 18 4.01 -2.84 3.49
C GLN A 18 5.49 -2.83 3.08
N ALA A 19 5.78 -3.08 1.80
CA ALA A 19 7.14 -3.04 1.27
C ALA A 19 7.73 -1.62 1.34
N GLN A 20 6.94 -0.60 0.99
CA GLN A 20 7.35 0.79 1.12
C GLN A 20 7.60 1.17 2.58
N PHE A 21 6.69 0.79 3.49
CA PHE A 21 6.87 1.02 4.93
C PHE A 21 8.16 0.39 5.45
N LYS A 22 8.45 -0.88 5.11
CA LYS A 22 9.69 -1.55 5.53
C LYS A 22 10.95 -0.87 4.98
N ARG A 23 10.86 -0.20 3.82
CA ARG A 23 11.97 0.55 3.22
C ARG A 23 12.22 1.89 3.92
N ASP A 24 11.15 2.62 4.22
CA ASP A 24 11.20 3.91 4.92
C ASP A 24 11.57 3.72 6.40
N TYR A 25 10.99 2.71 7.04
CA TYR A 25 11.07 2.44 8.47
C TYR A 25 11.73 1.08 8.76
N LYS A 26 12.96 0.89 8.27
CA LYS A 26 13.72 -0.37 8.38
C LYS A 26 13.88 -0.91 9.81
N SER A 27 13.83 -0.04 10.83
CA SER A 27 13.96 -0.41 12.24
C SER A 27 12.64 -0.38 13.02
N VAL A 28 11.50 -0.20 12.34
CA VAL A 28 10.19 -0.15 12.99
C VAL A 28 9.40 -1.39 12.61
N GLU A 29 8.97 -2.15 13.62
CA GLU A 29 8.08 -3.28 13.41
C GLU A 29 6.70 -2.79 12.95
N LEU A 30 6.16 -3.41 11.91
CA LEU A 30 4.82 -3.09 11.42
C LEU A 30 3.79 -3.84 12.26
N THR A 31 3.06 -3.14 13.11
CA THR A 31 2.02 -3.73 13.98
C THR A 31 0.64 -3.68 13.33
N GLY A 32 0.40 -2.70 12.47
CA GLY A 32 -0.85 -2.57 11.71
C GLY A 32 -0.70 -1.57 10.57
N ILE A 33 -1.39 -1.81 9.45
CA ILE A 33 -1.40 -0.92 8.29
C ILE A 33 -2.81 -0.77 7.75
N SER A 34 -3.21 0.47 7.52
CA SER A 34 -4.43 0.81 6.80
C SER A 34 -4.05 1.46 5.49
N ILE A 35 -4.58 0.95 4.38
CA ILE A 35 -4.33 1.48 3.05
C ILE A 35 -5.57 2.17 2.50
N TYR A 36 -5.36 3.21 1.72
CA TYR A 36 -6.38 3.92 0.97
C TYR A 36 -5.91 4.09 -0.48
N ILE A 37 -6.62 3.41 -1.39
CA ILE A 37 -6.24 3.38 -2.80
C ILE A 37 -7.03 4.46 -3.55
N LYS A 38 -6.31 5.36 -4.21
CA LYS A 38 -6.89 6.35 -5.12
C LYS A 38 -6.57 5.96 -6.57
N PRO A 39 -7.44 5.18 -7.24
CA PRO A 39 -7.19 4.71 -8.61
C PRO A 39 -7.12 5.86 -9.62
N LYS A 40 -7.87 6.95 -9.39
CA LYS A 40 -7.83 8.15 -10.25
C LYS A 40 -6.45 8.84 -10.26
N GLU A 41 -5.75 8.80 -9.13
CA GLU A 41 -4.41 9.37 -8.97
C GLU A 41 -3.30 8.31 -9.17
N ARG A 42 -3.67 7.04 -9.41
CA ARG A 42 -2.76 5.88 -9.43
C ARG A 42 -1.81 5.86 -8.22
N ARG A 43 -2.36 6.12 -7.03
CA ARG A 43 -1.60 6.17 -5.78
C ARG A 43 -2.26 5.35 -4.68
N ILE A 44 -1.42 4.72 -3.87
CA ILE A 44 -1.79 4.02 -2.64
C ILE A 44 -1.27 4.85 -1.48
N TYR A 45 -2.17 5.36 -0.65
CA TYR A 45 -1.84 6.00 0.61
C TYR A 45 -1.90 4.97 1.72
N TYR A 46 -1.03 5.06 2.72
CA TYR A 46 -1.04 4.15 3.85
C TYR A 46 -0.77 4.86 5.16
N VAL A 47 -1.37 4.36 6.24
CA VAL A 47 -1.10 4.74 7.62
C VAL A 47 -0.71 3.46 8.36
N ALA A 48 0.54 3.39 8.77
CA ALA A 48 1.09 2.30 9.53
C ALA A 48 1.29 2.72 11.00
N ASN A 49 1.06 1.79 11.92
CA ASN A 49 1.25 1.97 13.37
C ASN A 49 0.52 3.17 14.00
N GLY A 50 -0.44 3.77 13.30
CA GLY A 50 -1.22 4.93 13.75
C GLY A 50 -0.56 6.30 13.50
N ASP A 51 0.77 6.38 13.40
CA ASP A 51 1.50 7.64 13.19
C ASP A 51 2.33 7.71 11.89
N LYS A 52 2.59 6.57 11.24
CA LYS A 52 3.47 6.50 10.06
C LYS A 52 2.68 6.56 8.78
N VAL A 53 2.54 7.76 8.25
CA VAL A 53 1.83 8.03 7.00
C VAL A 53 2.80 8.01 5.83
N GLY A 54 2.43 7.36 4.74
CA GLY A 54 3.20 7.35 3.51
C GLY A 54 2.33 7.11 2.29
N SER A 55 2.96 7.14 1.13
CA SER A 55 2.29 6.85 -0.14
C SER A 55 3.24 6.14 -1.08
N THR A 56 2.70 5.28 -1.92
CA THR A 56 3.42 4.62 -3.00
C THR A 56 2.58 4.61 -4.27
N GLU A 57 3.23 4.36 -5.40
CA GLU A 57 2.56 4.28 -6.70
C GLU A 57 1.74 2.98 -6.79
N LEU A 58 0.54 3.08 -7.38
CA LEU A 58 -0.36 1.95 -7.62
C LEU A 58 0.21 0.99 -8.67
#